data_AF-A0A6A6CBW4-F1
#
_entry.id   AF-A0A6A6CBW4-F1
#
_cell.length_a   1.000
_cell.length_b   1.000
_cell.length_c   1.000
_cell.angle_alpha   90.00
_cell.angle_beta   90.00
_cell.angle_gamma   90.00
#
_symmetry.space_group_name_H-M   'P 1'
#
loop_
_entity.id
_entity.type
_entity.pdbx_description
1 polymer ?
#
loop_
_entity_poly.entity_id
_entity_poly.type
_entity_poly.pdbx_seq_one_letter_code
_entity_poly.pdbx_strand_id
1 'polypeptide(L)'
;MASSTVPHRPKVLFWINKDATSNSVSNSSREQRSAIQSQIQRGRPRKRKSKKDQPDEAIDSICRTPASDRVLQERPKELYDATTRGIAAPIDPFDTASIQIDTTAHGLLRYYVHYYHPAQWPNEPFSRDKGPYSYKASVHRIVTTAMQDQLMMFCLLSAACARIQHIDRLDFPTVARKQDGYTQKAIQLMREKVGEMERHRQRDEQTLHMLLHCMLFLGMHYVYGDDFEAGRIHLQVSLALLDQIGGINGLKDRHLQEKILMSDLFLACVDMQPCLCGWEYDPGPASVLKLQDRELRQLSAEDEFMGSALLGKGDDVLPADLQELIEQIIEIYHVKIRLQRSTISCTRALQTGQWITRRNMALRARLLDLKLDDDRMHALRIVSIMWTLLSMNITGRLKTVKIMAGKLRNVLARIAPEQWMPMENVRLWILLIGYTCSPQDSELMEWYFEQIRENEMAQMSVLEELAYNVSLIDWLEEFQKGFLYHGLVQRPVTLDLARKLLEVEKNSWT
;
A
#
# COMPACT_ATOMS: atom_id res chain seq x y z
N MET A 1 21.65 -23.53 -68.41
CA MET A 1 21.88 -23.15 -67.00
C MET A 1 20.61 -23.45 -66.22
N ALA A 2 20.66 -24.43 -65.33
CA ALA A 2 19.52 -25.00 -64.64
C ALA A 2 19.05 -24.10 -63.49
N SER A 3 17.79 -23.69 -63.53
CA SER A 3 17.10 -23.00 -62.43
C SER A 3 16.27 -24.03 -61.66
N SER A 4 16.69 -24.36 -60.44
CA SER A 4 15.99 -25.27 -59.55
C SER A 4 14.80 -24.57 -58.89
N THR A 5 13.59 -24.90 -59.33
CA THR A 5 12.37 -24.51 -58.65
C THR A 5 12.08 -25.51 -57.53
N VAL A 6 12.21 -25.06 -56.28
CA VAL A 6 11.79 -25.83 -55.09
C VAL A 6 10.25 -25.81 -55.04
N PRO A 7 9.56 -26.97 -54.95
CA PRO A 7 8.11 -26.98 -54.84
C PRO A 7 7.68 -26.49 -53.46
N HIS A 8 6.92 -25.40 -53.44
CA HIS A 8 6.32 -24.84 -52.24
C HIS A 8 5.23 -25.82 -51.74
N ARG A 9 5.52 -26.57 -50.67
CA ARG A 9 4.48 -27.34 -49.97
C ARG A 9 3.57 -26.36 -49.23
N PRO A 10 2.24 -26.39 -49.44
CA PRO A 10 1.34 -25.61 -48.60
C PRO A 10 1.45 -26.09 -47.16
N LYS A 11 1.69 -25.16 -46.23
CA LYS A 11 1.51 -25.42 -44.80
C LYS A 11 0.02 -25.62 -44.55
N VAL A 12 -0.42 -26.87 -44.56
CA VAL A 12 -1.77 -27.24 -44.12
C VAL A 12 -1.84 -27.03 -42.61
N LEU A 13 -2.38 -25.89 -42.20
CA LEU A 13 -2.81 -25.65 -40.82
C LEU A 13 -4.10 -26.45 -40.63
N PHE A 14 -4.02 -27.58 -39.95
CA PHE A 14 -5.21 -28.30 -39.51
C PHE A 14 -5.85 -27.53 -38.33
N TRP A 15 -6.71 -26.58 -38.66
CA TRP A 15 -7.73 -26.13 -37.72
C TRP A 15 -8.73 -27.26 -37.55
N ILE A 16 -8.88 -27.78 -36.32
CA ILE A 16 -10.00 -28.66 -35.99
C ILE A 16 -11.23 -27.76 -35.88
N ASN A 17 -11.87 -27.47 -37.02
CA ASN A 17 -13.21 -26.91 -37.03
C ASN A 17 -14.16 -28.00 -36.54
N LYS A 18 -14.60 -27.89 -35.29
CA LYS A 18 -15.77 -28.65 -34.82
C LYS A 18 -17.01 -27.84 -35.17
N ASP A 19 -17.85 -28.40 -36.02
CA ASP A 19 -19.21 -27.94 -36.22
C ASP A 19 -20.17 -28.60 -35.18
N ALA A 20 -21.41 -28.13 -35.14
CA ALA A 20 -22.42 -28.58 -34.16
C ALA A 20 -22.79 -30.08 -34.28
N THR A 21 -22.32 -30.79 -35.32
CA THR A 21 -22.54 -32.23 -35.54
C THR A 21 -21.31 -33.07 -35.15
N SER A 22 -20.23 -32.45 -34.71
CA SER A 22 -18.96 -33.12 -34.36
C SER A 22 -19.06 -33.93 -33.06
N ASN A 23 -18.94 -35.26 -33.17
CA ASN A 23 -18.97 -36.18 -32.03
C ASN A 23 -17.86 -35.90 -30.98
N SER A 24 -18.19 -36.16 -29.70
CA SER A 24 -17.27 -36.11 -28.56
C SER A 24 -15.97 -36.91 -28.83
N VAL A 25 -14.85 -36.46 -28.24
CA VAL A 25 -13.53 -37.14 -28.32
C VAL A 25 -13.60 -38.60 -27.86
N SER A 26 -14.60 -38.95 -27.04
CA SER A 26 -14.90 -40.32 -26.61
C SER A 26 -15.40 -41.25 -27.72
N ASN A 27 -15.74 -40.73 -28.91
CA ASN A 27 -16.21 -41.49 -30.08
C ASN A 27 -15.26 -41.43 -31.29
N SER A 28 -14.11 -40.75 -31.19
CA SER A 28 -13.13 -40.70 -32.30
C SER A 28 -12.47 -42.06 -32.54
N SER A 29 -12.10 -42.37 -33.79
CA SER A 29 -11.40 -43.62 -34.12
C SER A 29 -10.05 -43.72 -33.43
N ARG A 30 -9.52 -44.95 -33.30
CA ARG A 30 -8.23 -45.20 -32.67
C ARG A 30 -7.09 -44.49 -33.40
N GLU A 31 -7.11 -44.39 -34.73
CA GLU A 31 -6.10 -43.64 -35.48
C GLU A 31 -6.17 -42.14 -35.17
N GLN A 32 -7.37 -41.56 -35.09
CA GLN A 32 -7.54 -40.14 -34.77
C GLN A 32 -7.06 -39.80 -33.36
N ARG A 33 -7.35 -40.65 -32.36
CA ARG A 33 -6.84 -40.46 -30.99
C ARG A 33 -5.32 -40.57 -30.94
N SER A 34 -4.75 -41.52 -31.67
CA SER A 34 -3.30 -41.70 -31.76
C SER A 34 -2.60 -40.50 -32.40
N ALA A 35 -3.17 -39.96 -33.49
CA ALA A 35 -2.66 -38.76 -34.14
C ALA A 35 -2.71 -37.53 -33.21
N ILE A 36 -3.83 -37.32 -32.51
CA ILE A 36 -4.00 -36.22 -31.54
C ILE A 36 -3.00 -36.35 -30.39
N GLN A 37 -2.84 -37.55 -29.81
CA GLN A 37 -1.89 -37.78 -28.71
C GLN A 37 -0.43 -37.62 -29.14
N SER A 38 -0.07 -38.10 -30.34
CA SER A 38 1.26 -37.93 -30.92
C SER A 38 1.61 -36.44 -31.10
N GLN A 39 0.64 -35.63 -31.55
CA GLN A 39 0.80 -34.18 -31.71
C GLN A 39 1.00 -33.48 -30.36
N ILE A 40 0.19 -33.82 -29.35
CA ILE A 40 0.29 -33.25 -27.99
C ILE A 40 1.63 -33.58 -27.34
N GLN A 41 2.15 -34.79 -27.56
CA GLN A 41 3.44 -35.21 -27.00
C GLN A 41 4.64 -34.53 -27.68
N ARG A 42 4.55 -34.20 -28.97
CA ARG A 42 5.62 -33.47 -29.69
C ARG A 42 5.75 -32.01 -29.29
N GLY A 43 4.68 -31.38 -28.77
CA GLY A 43 4.68 -29.99 -28.32
C GLY A 43 5.19 -29.75 -26.90
N ARG A 44 5.49 -30.80 -26.12
CA ARG A 44 6.00 -30.64 -24.75
C ARG A 44 7.53 -30.52 -24.74
N PRO A 45 8.11 -29.41 -24.24
CA PRO A 45 9.55 -29.30 -24.07
C PRO A 45 10.05 -30.38 -23.10
N ARG A 46 10.92 -31.28 -23.56
CA ARG A 46 11.59 -32.27 -22.69
C ARG A 46 12.61 -31.54 -21.80
N LYS A 47 12.30 -31.33 -20.52
CA LYS A 47 13.31 -31.00 -19.51
C LYS A 47 14.24 -32.20 -19.33
N ARG A 48 15.50 -32.07 -19.79
CA ARG A 48 16.57 -33.00 -19.43
C ARG A 48 16.82 -32.90 -17.92
N LYS A 49 16.59 -33.98 -17.18
CA LYS A 49 17.00 -34.11 -15.78
C LYS A 49 18.49 -34.49 -15.74
N SER A 50 19.32 -33.63 -15.19
CA SER A 50 20.64 -34.03 -14.68
C SER A 50 20.44 -34.81 -13.38
N LYS A 51 21.14 -35.92 -13.26
CA LYS A 51 21.11 -36.87 -12.16
C LYS A 51 22.12 -36.42 -11.10
N LYS A 52 21.69 -36.20 -9.86
CA LYS A 52 22.56 -36.19 -8.69
C LYS A 52 21.80 -36.80 -7.52
N ASP A 53 22.47 -37.75 -6.88
CA ASP A 53 21.95 -38.66 -5.87
C ASP A 53 21.87 -38.01 -4.47
N GLN A 54 20.95 -38.57 -3.66
CA GLN A 54 20.88 -38.61 -2.19
C GLN A 54 20.19 -37.46 -1.39
N PRO A 55 19.63 -37.75 -0.19
CA PRO A 55 18.19 -37.90 -0.01
C PRO A 55 17.57 -37.02 1.10
N ASP A 56 16.23 -37.09 1.19
CA ASP A 56 15.36 -36.77 2.34
C ASP A 56 15.48 -35.39 3.00
N GLU A 57 14.72 -34.42 2.48
CA GLU A 57 14.13 -33.34 3.29
C GLU A 57 12.90 -32.76 2.57
N ALA A 58 11.77 -33.46 2.73
CA ALA A 58 10.45 -32.94 2.38
C ALA A 58 9.70 -32.64 3.68
N ILE A 59 9.65 -31.35 4.07
CA ILE A 59 8.50 -30.64 4.70
C ILE A 59 8.85 -29.21 5.15
N ASP A 60 10.12 -28.77 5.18
CA ASP A 60 10.50 -27.53 5.90
C ASP A 60 10.68 -26.23 5.07
N SER A 61 10.01 -26.09 3.92
CA SER A 61 10.26 -24.97 2.97
C SER A 61 9.07 -24.00 2.73
N ILE A 62 8.07 -23.95 3.62
CA ILE A 62 6.87 -23.12 3.40
C ILE A 62 6.83 -21.82 4.25
N CYS A 63 7.68 -21.63 5.26
CA CYS A 63 7.62 -20.42 6.09
C CYS A 63 8.99 -19.88 6.47
N ARG A 64 9.87 -19.66 5.48
CA ARG A 64 10.97 -18.71 5.65
C ARG A 64 10.53 -17.39 5.02
N THR A 65 10.21 -16.41 5.85
CA THR A 65 10.04 -15.00 5.46
C THR A 65 11.43 -14.35 5.41
N PRO A 66 11.97 -14.11 4.21
CA PRO A 66 12.77 -12.93 3.97
C PRO A 66 12.00 -11.99 3.03
N ALA A 67 12.19 -10.67 3.21
CA ALA A 67 11.91 -9.65 2.20
C ALA A 67 10.47 -9.08 2.05
N SER A 68 9.75 -8.69 3.11
CA SER A 68 8.53 -7.86 2.86
C SER A 68 8.87 -6.49 2.25
N ASP A 69 10.03 -5.91 2.58
CA ASP A 69 10.36 -4.53 2.15
C ASP A 69 11.40 -4.46 1.01
N ARG A 70 12.25 -5.48 0.81
CA ARG A 70 13.07 -5.57 -0.43
C ARG A 70 12.19 -5.80 -1.68
N VAL A 71 11.04 -6.46 -1.51
CA VAL A 71 10.03 -6.62 -2.57
C VAL A 71 9.39 -5.27 -2.95
N LEU A 72 9.44 -4.23 -2.10
CA LEU A 72 8.91 -2.90 -2.40
C LEU A 72 9.84 -2.05 -3.27
N GLN A 73 11.12 -2.40 -3.39
CA GLN A 73 12.07 -1.78 -4.32
C GLN A 73 12.21 -2.54 -5.66
N GLU A 74 11.64 -3.75 -5.77
CA GLU A 74 11.62 -4.46 -7.06
C GLU A 74 10.56 -3.86 -7.99
N ARG A 75 11.04 -3.33 -9.11
CA ARG A 75 10.32 -2.43 -10.01
C ARG A 75 9.03 -3.09 -10.56
N PRO A 76 7.85 -2.46 -10.42
CA PRO A 76 6.63 -2.87 -11.12
C PRO A 76 6.74 -2.82 -12.65
N LYS A 77 7.85 -2.27 -13.17
CA LYS A 77 8.20 -2.25 -14.60
C LYS A 77 8.10 -3.62 -15.26
N GLU A 78 8.50 -4.70 -14.58
CA GLU A 78 8.42 -6.08 -15.13
C GLU A 78 6.99 -6.62 -15.24
N LEU A 79 6.05 -6.09 -14.46
CA LEU A 79 4.63 -6.43 -14.57
C LEU A 79 3.96 -5.71 -15.76
N TYR A 80 4.55 -4.61 -16.21
CA TYR A 80 4.08 -3.78 -17.31
C TYR A 80 4.86 -4.00 -18.62
N ASP A 81 6.02 -4.68 -18.56
CA ASP A 81 6.84 -4.90 -19.74
C ASP A 81 6.22 -5.96 -20.66
N ALA A 82 5.56 -5.44 -21.71
CA ALA A 82 4.97 -6.22 -22.78
C ALA A 82 6.00 -7.03 -23.58
N THR A 83 7.31 -6.75 -23.44
CA THR A 83 8.38 -7.48 -24.13
C THR A 83 8.86 -8.73 -23.37
N THR A 84 8.66 -8.83 -22.05
CA THR A 84 9.22 -9.92 -21.23
C THR A 84 8.41 -11.20 -21.21
N ARG A 85 7.15 -11.19 -21.69
CA ARG A 85 6.39 -12.42 -21.97
C ARG A 85 5.73 -12.27 -23.33
N GLY A 86 6.32 -12.89 -24.35
CA GLY A 86 5.84 -12.84 -25.72
C GLY A 86 4.36 -13.16 -25.82
N ILE A 87 3.57 -12.21 -26.34
CA ILE A 87 2.15 -12.40 -26.59
C ILE A 87 1.90 -11.99 -28.05
N ALA A 88 2.00 -13.00 -28.91
CA ALA A 88 1.25 -13.08 -30.17
C ALA A 88 -0.12 -13.76 -29.94
N ALA A 89 -0.57 -13.89 -28.68
CA ALA A 89 -1.89 -14.42 -28.36
C ALA A 89 -2.90 -13.27 -28.25
N PRO A 90 -4.14 -13.42 -28.75
CA PRO A 90 -5.19 -12.42 -28.55
C PRO A 90 -5.39 -12.20 -27.05
N ILE A 91 -5.37 -10.94 -26.62
CA ILE A 91 -5.55 -10.53 -25.21
C ILE A 91 -6.97 -10.85 -24.72
N ASP A 92 -7.96 -10.77 -25.62
CA ASP A 92 -9.32 -11.28 -25.45
C ASP A 92 -9.71 -12.04 -26.73
N PRO A 93 -9.49 -13.37 -26.79
CA PRO A 93 -9.72 -14.15 -28.01
C PRO A 93 -11.21 -14.32 -28.36
N PHE A 94 -12.13 -13.97 -27.45
CA PHE A 94 -13.56 -14.16 -27.64
C PHE A 94 -14.35 -12.85 -27.71
N ASP A 95 -13.69 -11.71 -27.58
CA ASP A 95 -14.32 -10.38 -27.57
C ASP A 95 -15.49 -10.31 -26.57
N THR A 96 -15.25 -10.86 -25.38
CA THR A 96 -16.27 -11.01 -24.32
C THR A 96 -16.17 -9.91 -23.26
N ALA A 97 -15.10 -9.13 -23.28
CA ALA A 97 -14.92 -8.02 -22.37
C ALA A 97 -15.93 -6.88 -22.64
N SER A 98 -16.30 -6.17 -21.57
CA SER A 98 -17.17 -4.99 -21.63
C SER A 98 -16.62 -3.87 -22.51
N ILE A 99 -15.31 -3.82 -22.72
CA ILE A 99 -14.61 -2.91 -23.62
C ILE A 99 -13.51 -3.67 -24.39
N GLN A 100 -13.05 -3.11 -25.51
CA GLN A 100 -11.89 -3.65 -26.21
C GLN A 100 -10.62 -3.56 -25.33
N ILE A 101 -10.06 -4.72 -24.97
CA ILE A 101 -8.85 -4.79 -24.12
C ILE A 101 -7.59 -4.67 -24.96
N ASP A 102 -7.09 -3.45 -25.09
CA ASP A 102 -5.78 -3.19 -25.64
C ASP A 102 -4.63 -3.49 -24.64
N THR A 103 -3.38 -3.37 -25.11
CA THR A 103 -2.18 -3.62 -24.30
C THR A 103 -2.11 -2.76 -23.03
N THR A 104 -2.60 -1.51 -23.07
CA THR A 104 -2.59 -0.61 -21.91
C THR A 104 -3.61 -1.07 -20.87
N ALA A 105 -4.85 -1.34 -21.29
CA ALA A 105 -5.90 -1.83 -20.42
C ALA A 105 -5.49 -3.17 -19.77
N HIS A 106 -4.91 -4.08 -20.56
CA HIS A 106 -4.38 -5.34 -20.05
C HIS A 106 -3.27 -5.14 -19.01
N GLY A 107 -2.30 -4.26 -19.29
CA GLY A 107 -1.22 -3.94 -18.37
C GLY A 107 -1.73 -3.35 -17.05
N LEU A 108 -2.74 -2.47 -17.10
CA LEU A 108 -3.36 -1.86 -15.92
C LEU A 108 -4.16 -2.88 -15.09
N LEU A 109 -4.91 -3.77 -15.73
CA LEU A 109 -5.61 -4.86 -15.04
C LEU A 109 -4.63 -5.79 -14.32
N ARG A 110 -3.52 -6.14 -14.99
CA ARG A 110 -2.47 -6.97 -14.41
C ARG A 110 -1.78 -6.26 -13.24
N TYR A 111 -1.46 -4.99 -13.41
CA TYR A 111 -0.94 -4.13 -12.34
C TYR A 111 -1.90 -4.06 -11.15
N TYR A 112 -3.21 -3.94 -11.41
CA TYR A 112 -4.21 -3.92 -10.35
C TYR A 112 -4.21 -5.21 -9.52
N VAL A 113 -4.25 -6.36 -10.19
CA VAL A 113 -4.32 -7.69 -9.57
C VAL A 113 -3.07 -8.03 -8.78
N HIS A 114 -1.89 -7.74 -9.33
CA HIS A 114 -0.62 -8.23 -8.79
C HIS A 114 0.13 -7.23 -7.92
N TYR A 115 -0.21 -5.94 -8.00
CA TYR A 115 0.51 -4.90 -7.28
C TYR A 115 -0.40 -3.93 -6.54
N TYR A 116 -1.28 -3.19 -7.22
CA TYR A 116 -2.09 -2.14 -6.59
C TYR A 116 -2.91 -2.73 -5.43
N HIS A 117 -3.79 -3.70 -5.71
CA HIS A 117 -4.72 -4.17 -4.68
C HIS A 117 -4.02 -4.84 -3.49
N PRO A 118 -3.04 -5.75 -3.68
CA PRO A 118 -2.29 -6.31 -2.56
C PRO A 118 -1.53 -5.25 -1.74
N ALA A 119 -0.99 -4.20 -2.37
CA ALA A 119 -0.25 -3.15 -1.68
C ALA A 119 -1.13 -2.28 -0.74
N GLN A 120 -2.45 -2.42 -0.79
CA GLN A 120 -3.36 -1.77 0.16
C GLN A 120 -3.34 -2.46 1.54
N TRP A 121 -2.74 -3.66 1.64
CA TRP A 121 -2.74 -4.50 2.84
C TRP A 121 -1.31 -4.86 3.28
N PRO A 122 -0.45 -3.86 3.59
CA PRO A 122 0.99 -4.07 3.77
C PRO A 122 1.36 -4.91 5.01
N ASN A 123 0.44 -5.06 5.96
CA ASN A 123 0.66 -5.84 7.19
C ASN A 123 0.27 -7.32 7.02
N GLU A 124 -0.24 -7.71 5.86
CA GLU A 124 -0.53 -9.11 5.54
C GLU A 124 0.68 -9.77 4.86
N PRO A 125 0.93 -11.08 5.09
CA PRO A 125 2.03 -11.81 4.48
C PRO A 125 1.80 -12.00 2.96
N PHE A 126 2.14 -10.99 2.16
CA PHE A 126 2.08 -11.08 0.70
C PHE A 126 3.44 -11.43 0.10
N SER A 127 3.52 -12.55 -0.62
CA SER A 127 4.61 -12.84 -1.56
C SER A 127 4.11 -12.62 -2.98
N ARG A 128 4.84 -11.77 -3.73
CA ARG A 128 4.56 -11.27 -5.10
C ARG A 128 4.03 -12.30 -6.09
N ASP A 129 4.33 -13.59 -5.90
CA ASP A 129 3.92 -14.63 -6.84
C ASP A 129 2.78 -15.55 -6.38
N LYS A 130 2.56 -15.82 -5.08
CA LYS A 130 1.61 -16.87 -4.63
C LYS A 130 1.05 -16.73 -3.21
N GLY A 131 1.39 -15.67 -2.47
CA GLY A 131 0.96 -15.54 -1.07
C GLY A 131 -0.56 -15.32 -0.95
N PRO A 132 -1.28 -16.02 -0.05
CA PRO A 132 -2.65 -15.66 0.27
C PRO A 132 -2.65 -14.33 1.03
N TYR A 133 -3.61 -13.47 0.70
CA TYR A 133 -3.97 -12.29 1.47
C TYR A 133 -5.50 -12.25 1.54
N SER A 134 -6.05 -11.59 2.56
CA SER A 134 -7.43 -11.75 3.02
C SER A 134 -8.48 -11.46 1.95
N TYR A 135 -8.14 -10.60 0.99
CA TYR A 135 -9.09 -10.07 0.00
C TYR A 135 -8.79 -10.49 -1.44
N LYS A 136 -8.04 -11.58 -1.63
CA LYS A 136 -7.78 -12.15 -2.95
C LYS A 136 -9.07 -12.50 -3.71
N ALA A 137 -10.08 -13.01 -3.03
CA ALA A 137 -11.39 -13.31 -3.62
C ALA A 137 -12.11 -12.03 -4.10
N SER A 138 -11.95 -10.91 -3.37
CA SER A 138 -12.54 -9.62 -3.74
C SER A 138 -11.92 -9.08 -5.03
N VAL A 139 -10.61 -9.26 -5.26
CA VAL A 139 -10.00 -8.89 -6.56
C VAL A 139 -10.61 -9.66 -7.71
N HIS A 140 -10.76 -10.98 -7.56
CA HIS A 140 -11.38 -11.79 -8.60
C HIS A 140 -12.79 -11.28 -8.91
N ARG A 141 -13.61 -11.06 -7.89
CA ARG A 141 -14.96 -10.48 -8.05
C ARG A 141 -14.93 -9.14 -8.79
N ILE A 142 -14.09 -8.20 -8.36
CA ILE A 142 -14.00 -6.86 -8.97
C ILE A 142 -13.60 -6.96 -10.44
N VAL A 143 -12.59 -7.76 -10.77
CA VAL A 143 -12.14 -7.92 -12.15
C VAL A 143 -13.21 -8.62 -12.99
N THR A 144 -13.86 -9.66 -12.48
CA THR A 144 -14.98 -10.31 -13.18
C THR A 144 -16.12 -9.32 -13.46
N THR A 145 -16.50 -8.50 -12.47
CA THR A 145 -17.51 -7.45 -12.67
C THR A 145 -17.04 -6.41 -13.68
N ALA A 146 -15.78 -5.96 -13.63
CA ALA A 146 -15.23 -5.03 -14.62
C ALA A 146 -15.30 -5.61 -16.04
N MET A 147 -14.98 -6.90 -16.21
CA MET A 147 -15.07 -7.56 -17.52
C MET A 147 -16.51 -7.62 -18.06
N GLN A 148 -17.53 -7.48 -17.21
CA GLN A 148 -18.95 -7.53 -17.59
C GLN A 148 -19.63 -6.16 -17.64
N ASP A 149 -19.07 -5.15 -16.97
CA ASP A 149 -19.67 -3.83 -16.82
C ASP A 149 -18.68 -2.70 -17.20
N GLN A 150 -19.09 -1.86 -18.16
CA GLN A 150 -18.24 -0.80 -18.70
C GLN A 150 -17.91 0.27 -17.66
N LEU A 151 -18.87 0.63 -16.81
CA LEU A 151 -18.66 1.66 -15.79
C LEU A 151 -17.57 1.20 -14.80
N MET A 152 -17.71 -0.02 -14.28
CA MET A 152 -16.71 -0.62 -13.39
C MET A 152 -15.33 -0.70 -14.05
N MET A 153 -15.27 -1.11 -15.32
CA MET A 153 -14.00 -1.18 -16.06
C MET A 153 -13.32 0.18 -16.16
N PHE A 154 -14.02 1.21 -16.63
CA PHE A 154 -13.44 2.55 -16.79
C PHE A 154 -13.05 3.18 -15.46
N CYS A 155 -13.86 2.99 -14.40
CA CYS A 155 -13.49 3.44 -13.05
C CYS A 155 -12.20 2.77 -12.57
N LEU A 156 -12.11 1.44 -12.69
CA LEU A 156 -10.94 0.67 -12.28
C LEU A 156 -9.67 1.12 -13.03
N LEU A 157 -9.76 1.25 -14.36
CA LEU A 157 -8.64 1.69 -15.20
C LEU A 157 -8.22 3.12 -14.86
N SER A 158 -9.16 4.03 -14.67
CA SER A 158 -8.90 5.42 -14.25
C SER A 158 -8.15 5.49 -12.91
N ALA A 159 -8.58 4.70 -11.92
CA ALA A 159 -7.91 4.62 -10.62
C ALA A 159 -6.50 4.01 -10.71
N ALA A 160 -6.34 2.97 -11.53
CA ALA A 160 -5.05 2.31 -11.76
C ALA A 160 -4.06 3.25 -12.47
N CYS A 161 -4.53 4.01 -13.48
CA CYS A 161 -3.75 5.06 -14.16
C CYS A 161 -3.26 6.13 -13.17
N ALA A 162 -4.15 6.65 -12.33
CA ALA A 162 -3.77 7.68 -11.37
C ALA A 162 -2.76 7.15 -10.34
N ARG A 163 -2.95 5.92 -9.85
CA ARG A 163 -2.01 5.34 -8.89
C ARG A 163 -0.62 5.15 -9.49
N ILE A 164 -0.55 4.53 -10.67
CA ILE A 164 0.74 4.19 -11.28
C ILE A 164 1.57 5.45 -11.59
N GLN A 165 0.90 6.54 -11.95
CA GLN A 165 1.54 7.83 -12.24
C GLN A 165 1.89 8.62 -10.99
N HIS A 166 0.95 8.77 -10.05
CA HIS A 166 1.09 9.74 -8.96
C HIS A 166 1.59 9.13 -7.64
N ILE A 167 1.34 7.85 -7.40
CA ILE A 167 1.80 7.14 -6.19
C ILE A 167 3.10 6.40 -6.48
N ASP A 168 3.09 5.53 -7.48
CA ASP A 168 4.25 4.68 -7.78
C ASP A 168 5.28 5.39 -8.67
N ARG A 169 4.91 6.54 -9.25
CA ARG A 169 5.77 7.41 -10.08
C ARG A 169 6.43 6.64 -11.23
N LEU A 170 5.68 5.76 -11.87
CA LEU A 170 6.16 5.01 -13.03
C LEU A 170 5.75 5.73 -14.31
N ASP A 171 6.77 6.17 -15.06
CA ASP A 171 6.58 6.84 -16.33
C ASP A 171 6.22 5.84 -17.44
N PHE A 172 4.94 5.82 -17.80
CA PHE A 172 4.41 5.08 -18.94
C PHE A 172 3.59 6.02 -19.83
N PRO A 173 4.18 6.54 -20.93
CA PRO A 173 3.50 7.49 -21.81
C PRO A 173 2.16 6.99 -22.36
N THR A 174 2.03 5.67 -22.55
CA THR A 174 0.77 5.04 -23.00
C THR A 174 -0.35 5.10 -21.97
N VAL A 175 -0.02 5.07 -20.67
CA VAL A 175 -0.99 5.25 -19.59
C VAL A 175 -1.42 6.70 -19.50
N ALA A 176 -0.45 7.64 -19.52
CA ALA A 176 -0.72 9.07 -19.44
C ALA A 176 -1.70 9.54 -20.53
N ARG A 177 -1.49 9.09 -21.77
CA ARG A 177 -2.36 9.45 -22.92
C ARG A 177 -3.80 8.94 -22.81
N LYS A 178 -4.06 7.91 -22.00
CA LYS A 178 -5.40 7.29 -21.89
C LYS A 178 -6.15 7.67 -20.63
N GLN A 179 -5.48 8.24 -19.64
CA GLN A 179 -6.07 8.57 -18.34
C GLN A 179 -7.34 9.41 -18.48
N ASP A 180 -7.26 10.53 -19.20
CA ASP A 180 -8.41 11.45 -19.36
C ASP A 180 -9.58 10.77 -20.06
N GLY A 181 -9.31 9.95 -21.08
CA GLY A 181 -10.34 9.18 -21.79
C GLY A 181 -11.06 8.19 -20.88
N TYR A 182 -10.32 7.45 -20.04
CA TYR A 182 -10.93 6.54 -19.08
C TYR A 182 -11.75 7.28 -18.02
N THR A 183 -11.22 8.38 -17.47
CA THR A 183 -11.93 9.18 -16.45
C THR A 183 -13.20 9.82 -17.02
N GLN A 184 -13.13 10.46 -18.19
CA GLN A 184 -14.30 11.08 -18.83
C GLN A 184 -15.41 10.06 -19.09
N LYS A 185 -15.04 8.88 -19.60
CA LYS A 185 -16.03 7.83 -19.87
C LYS A 185 -16.63 7.26 -18.60
N ALA A 186 -15.82 7.07 -17.55
CA ALA A 186 -16.30 6.63 -16.24
C ALA A 186 -17.32 7.62 -15.64
N ILE A 187 -17.03 8.93 -15.69
CA ILE A 187 -17.94 9.97 -15.17
C ILE A 187 -19.24 10.01 -15.97
N GLN A 188 -19.15 9.92 -17.31
CA GLN A 188 -20.33 9.89 -18.17
C GLN A 188 -21.25 8.72 -17.77
N LEU A 189 -20.70 7.50 -17.74
CA LEU A 189 -21.46 6.29 -17.41
C LEU A 189 -21.98 6.32 -15.97
N MET A 190 -21.24 6.92 -15.03
CA MET A 190 -21.67 7.06 -13.65
C MET A 190 -22.93 7.94 -13.55
N ARG A 191 -22.95 9.07 -14.26
CA ARG A 191 -24.10 9.98 -14.29
C ARG A 191 -25.34 9.29 -14.88
N GLU A 192 -25.16 8.56 -15.98
CA GLU A 192 -26.22 7.77 -16.60
C GLU A 192 -26.78 6.74 -15.60
N LYS A 193 -25.89 6.00 -14.91
CA LYS A 193 -26.28 4.96 -13.95
C LYS A 193 -27.01 5.51 -12.72
N VAL A 194 -26.53 6.61 -12.15
CA VAL A 194 -27.21 7.28 -11.03
C VAL A 194 -28.61 7.76 -11.45
N GLY A 195 -28.73 8.38 -12.63
CA GLY A 195 -30.02 8.81 -13.16
C GLY A 195 -30.99 7.66 -13.47
N GLU A 196 -30.49 6.47 -13.83
CA GLU A 196 -31.33 5.26 -13.96
C GLU A 196 -31.86 4.79 -12.61
N MET A 197 -31.03 4.77 -11.56
CA MET A 197 -31.43 4.30 -10.24
C MET A 197 -32.51 5.18 -9.60
N GLU A 198 -32.37 6.50 -9.73
CA GLU A 198 -33.36 7.45 -9.20
C GLU A 198 -34.74 7.23 -9.83
N ARG A 199 -34.77 6.89 -11.12
CA ARG A 199 -36.01 6.61 -11.86
C ARG A 199 -36.66 5.29 -11.46
N HIS A 200 -35.87 4.23 -11.25
CA HIS A 200 -36.42 2.89 -11.08
C HIS A 200 -36.66 2.50 -9.61
N ARG A 201 -36.14 3.25 -8.62
CA ARG A 201 -36.23 3.00 -7.16
C ARG A 201 -35.87 1.57 -6.69
N GLN A 202 -35.45 0.69 -7.59
CA GLN A 202 -34.91 -0.63 -7.27
C GLN A 202 -33.42 -0.50 -7.07
N ARG A 203 -32.98 -0.77 -5.84
CA ARG A 203 -31.58 -1.00 -5.53
C ARG A 203 -31.46 -2.43 -5.05
N ASP A 204 -30.98 -3.31 -5.92
CA ASP A 204 -30.48 -4.58 -5.43
C ASP A 204 -29.11 -4.38 -4.76
N GLU A 205 -28.76 -5.30 -3.87
CA GLU A 205 -27.50 -5.26 -3.11
C GLU A 205 -26.27 -5.30 -4.04
N GLN A 206 -26.39 -5.96 -5.20
CA GLN A 206 -25.31 -6.08 -6.19
C GLN A 206 -24.99 -4.75 -6.86
N THR A 207 -26.01 -4.00 -7.26
CA THR A 207 -25.90 -2.68 -7.87
C THR A 207 -25.30 -1.69 -6.88
N LEU A 208 -25.75 -1.72 -5.62
CA LEU A 208 -25.16 -0.90 -4.55
C LEU A 208 -23.66 -1.19 -4.39
N HIS A 209 -23.27 -2.46 -4.26
CA HIS A 209 -21.86 -2.85 -4.15
C HIS A 209 -21.01 -2.39 -5.34
N MET A 210 -21.53 -2.57 -6.56
CA MET A 210 -20.85 -2.13 -7.78
C MET A 210 -20.62 -0.62 -7.77
N LEU A 211 -21.64 0.17 -7.42
CA LEU A 211 -21.54 1.63 -7.38
C LEU A 211 -20.58 2.13 -6.32
N LEU A 212 -20.60 1.54 -5.13
CA LEU A 212 -19.64 1.87 -4.08
C LEU A 212 -18.20 1.63 -4.54
N HIS A 213 -17.93 0.51 -5.23
CA HIS A 213 -16.63 0.29 -5.85
C HIS A 213 -16.27 1.36 -6.90
N CYS A 214 -17.21 1.71 -7.77
CA CYS A 214 -16.99 2.73 -8.79
C CYS A 214 -16.72 4.12 -8.19
N MET A 215 -17.49 4.52 -7.16
CA MET A 215 -17.28 5.77 -6.42
C MET A 215 -15.92 5.79 -5.73
N LEU A 216 -15.52 4.69 -5.09
CA LEU A 216 -14.18 4.59 -4.50
C LEU A 216 -13.08 4.68 -5.54
N PHE A 217 -13.22 4.04 -6.70
CA PHE A 217 -12.21 4.12 -7.75
C PHE A 217 -12.09 5.54 -8.32
N LEU A 218 -13.20 6.22 -8.58
CA LEU A 218 -13.19 7.63 -8.98
C LEU A 218 -12.61 8.52 -7.88
N GLY A 219 -13.02 8.33 -6.62
CA GLY A 219 -12.46 9.06 -5.48
C GLY A 219 -10.94 8.88 -5.38
N MET A 220 -10.44 7.65 -5.52
CA MET A 220 -9.00 7.36 -5.53
C MET A 220 -8.28 8.00 -6.72
N HIS A 221 -8.91 8.05 -7.90
CA HIS A 221 -8.35 8.75 -9.06
C HIS A 221 -8.04 10.21 -8.73
N TYR A 222 -9.04 10.94 -8.22
CA TYR A 222 -8.89 12.34 -7.84
C TYR A 222 -7.90 12.53 -6.69
N VAL A 223 -8.01 11.74 -5.63
CA VAL A 223 -7.11 11.79 -4.48
C VAL A 223 -5.66 11.57 -4.88
N TYR A 224 -5.37 10.61 -5.76
CA TYR A 224 -4.01 10.38 -6.23
C TYR A 224 -3.52 11.52 -7.11
N GLY A 225 -4.40 12.18 -7.86
CA GLY A 225 -4.12 13.39 -8.64
C GLY A 225 -4.11 14.70 -7.85
N ASP A 226 -4.15 14.64 -6.50
CA ASP A 226 -4.16 15.81 -5.61
C ASP A 226 -5.44 16.68 -5.65
N ASP A 227 -6.52 16.19 -6.26
CA ASP A 227 -7.86 16.78 -6.19
C ASP A 227 -8.65 16.18 -5.01
N PHE A 228 -8.29 16.61 -3.81
CA PHE A 228 -8.89 16.06 -2.58
C PHE A 228 -10.36 16.42 -2.43
N GLU A 229 -10.82 17.53 -3.01
CA GLU A 229 -12.20 17.96 -2.90
C GLU A 229 -13.12 17.09 -3.76
N ALA A 230 -12.75 16.82 -5.02
CA ALA A 230 -13.49 15.84 -5.82
C ALA A 230 -13.47 14.44 -5.17
N GLY A 231 -12.33 14.05 -4.58
CA GLY A 231 -12.21 12.83 -3.78
C GLY A 231 -13.22 12.77 -2.63
N ARG A 232 -13.36 13.86 -1.87
CA ARG A 232 -14.30 14.00 -0.75
C ARG A 232 -15.75 13.88 -1.20
N ILE A 233 -16.12 14.49 -2.33
CA ILE A 233 -17.46 14.38 -2.89
C ILE A 233 -17.82 12.91 -3.14
N HIS A 234 -16.94 12.14 -3.77
CA HIS A 234 -17.17 10.72 -4.02
C HIS A 234 -17.30 9.89 -2.73
N LEU A 235 -16.52 10.21 -1.69
CA LEU A 235 -16.68 9.58 -0.38
C LEU A 235 -18.03 9.92 0.25
N GLN A 236 -18.42 11.19 0.30
CA GLN A 236 -19.69 11.64 0.87
C GLN A 236 -20.89 11.00 0.17
N VAL A 237 -20.85 10.90 -1.16
CA VAL A 237 -21.88 10.17 -1.92
C VAL A 237 -21.91 8.70 -1.53
N SER A 238 -20.75 8.07 -1.35
CA SER A 238 -20.67 6.67 -0.90
C SER A 238 -21.29 6.48 0.49
N LEU A 239 -21.04 7.39 1.43
CA LEU A 239 -21.63 7.36 2.78
C LEU A 239 -23.16 7.57 2.73
N ALA A 240 -23.64 8.53 1.94
CA ALA A 240 -25.08 8.76 1.75
C ALA A 240 -25.79 7.55 1.13
N LEU A 241 -25.12 6.77 0.28
CA LEU A 241 -25.65 5.49 -0.22
C LEU A 241 -25.74 4.43 0.88
N LEU A 242 -24.81 4.44 1.84
CA LEU A 242 -24.76 3.47 2.94
C LEU A 242 -25.75 3.76 4.06
N ASP A 243 -26.17 5.01 4.26
CA ASP A 243 -27.16 5.38 5.28
C ASP A 243 -28.44 4.53 5.17
N GLN A 244 -28.80 4.13 3.96
CA GLN A 244 -29.98 3.30 3.67
C GLN A 244 -29.89 1.87 4.21
N ILE A 245 -28.67 1.38 4.48
CA ILE A 245 -28.43 0.03 5.00
C ILE A 245 -27.92 0.05 6.44
N GLY A 246 -28.03 1.18 7.14
CA GLY A 246 -27.52 1.34 8.51
C GLY A 246 -26.08 1.86 8.58
N GLY A 247 -25.65 2.62 7.55
CA GLY A 247 -24.34 3.23 7.47
C GLY A 247 -23.21 2.23 7.21
N ILE A 248 -21.97 2.63 7.52
CA ILE A 248 -20.77 1.83 7.25
C ILE A 248 -20.78 0.46 7.95
N ASN A 249 -21.43 0.35 9.10
CA ASN A 249 -21.55 -0.90 9.87
C ASN A 249 -22.58 -1.86 9.29
N GLY A 250 -23.52 -1.37 8.47
CA GLY A 250 -24.49 -2.19 7.74
C GLY A 250 -23.88 -2.96 6.57
N LEU A 251 -22.69 -2.58 6.11
CA LEU A 251 -22.04 -3.17 4.95
C LEU A 251 -21.39 -4.53 5.31
N LYS A 252 -21.91 -5.62 4.72
CA LYS A 252 -21.41 -6.98 4.96
C LYS A 252 -20.06 -7.26 4.27
N ASP A 253 -19.80 -6.59 3.15
CA ASP A 253 -18.51 -6.73 2.45
C ASP A 253 -17.41 -5.98 3.21
N ARG A 254 -16.66 -6.73 4.02
CA ARG A 254 -15.55 -6.19 4.84
C ARG A 254 -14.44 -5.53 4.01
N HIS A 255 -14.17 -6.03 2.81
CA HIS A 255 -13.16 -5.44 1.94
C HIS A 255 -13.58 -4.04 1.50
N LEU A 256 -14.85 -3.91 1.08
CA LEU A 256 -15.39 -2.63 0.66
C LEU A 256 -15.51 -1.66 1.85
N GLN A 257 -15.97 -2.16 3.00
CA GLN A 257 -16.04 -1.40 4.25
C GLN A 257 -14.68 -0.79 4.62
N GLU A 258 -13.63 -1.60 4.67
CA GLU A 258 -12.29 -1.12 5.02
C GLU A 258 -11.73 -0.14 3.98
N LYS A 259 -12.06 -0.30 2.69
CA LYS A 259 -11.66 0.68 1.67
C LYS A 259 -12.30 2.05 1.86
N ILE A 260 -13.58 2.09 2.25
CA ILE A 260 -14.27 3.34 2.56
C ILE A 260 -13.61 4.00 3.76
N LEU A 261 -13.38 3.24 4.83
CA LEU A 261 -12.71 3.72 6.04
C LEU A 261 -11.29 4.23 5.77
N MET A 262 -10.51 3.54 4.91
CA MET A 262 -9.19 4.01 4.48
C MET A 262 -9.26 5.31 3.68
N SER A 263 -10.27 5.46 2.81
CA SER A 263 -10.49 6.67 2.02
C SER A 263 -10.84 7.86 2.90
N ASP A 264 -11.73 7.67 3.87
CA ASP A 264 -12.10 8.67 4.87
C ASP A 264 -10.88 9.09 5.69
N LEU A 265 -10.15 8.12 6.24
CA LEU A 265 -8.96 8.38 7.03
C LEU A 265 -7.86 9.13 6.24
N PHE A 266 -7.69 8.81 4.96
CA PHE A 266 -6.77 9.54 4.10
C PHE A 266 -7.16 11.02 3.99
N LEU A 267 -8.41 11.32 3.66
CA LEU A 267 -8.89 12.69 3.50
C LEU A 267 -8.84 13.45 4.83
N ALA A 268 -9.22 12.80 5.93
CA ALA A 268 -9.12 13.33 7.28
C ALA A 268 -7.67 13.72 7.65
N CYS A 269 -6.67 12.90 7.26
CA CYS A 269 -5.25 13.27 7.41
C CYS A 269 -4.85 14.46 6.53
N VAL A 270 -5.37 14.54 5.30
CA VAL A 270 -5.11 15.67 4.38
C VAL A 270 -5.66 16.97 4.93
N ASP A 271 -6.74 16.96 5.70
CA ASP A 271 -7.28 18.18 6.30
C ASP A 271 -6.79 18.42 7.73
N MET A 272 -6.31 17.38 8.41
CA MET A 272 -6.14 17.34 9.87
C MET A 272 -7.46 17.54 10.61
N GLN A 273 -8.50 16.83 10.17
CA GLN A 273 -9.86 16.88 10.73
C GLN A 273 -10.30 15.49 11.20
N PRO A 274 -11.30 15.37 12.08
CA PRO A 274 -11.90 14.10 12.43
C PRO A 274 -12.45 13.33 11.22
N CYS A 275 -12.42 12.00 11.29
CA CYS A 275 -13.00 11.13 10.26
C CYS A 275 -14.53 11.22 10.24
N LEU A 276 -15.13 11.10 9.06
CA LEU A 276 -16.60 11.08 8.91
C LEU A 276 -17.23 9.79 9.47
N CYS A 277 -16.52 8.67 9.39
CA CYS A 277 -17.00 7.35 9.81
C CYS A 277 -16.69 7.02 11.28
N GLY A 278 -16.12 7.96 12.05
CA GLY A 278 -15.70 7.72 13.43
C GLY A 278 -14.57 6.69 13.55
N TRP A 279 -14.58 5.93 14.66
CA TRP A 279 -13.55 4.94 15.01
C TRP A 279 -14.11 3.68 15.69
N GLU A 280 -15.43 3.47 15.65
CA GLU A 280 -16.15 2.36 16.31
C GLU A 280 -15.83 0.98 15.72
N TYR A 281 -15.13 0.94 14.58
CA TYR A 281 -14.60 -0.28 13.96
C TYR A 281 -13.30 -0.78 14.60
N ASP A 282 -12.84 -0.14 15.68
CA ASP A 282 -11.67 -0.55 16.45
C ASP A 282 -11.79 -2.02 16.92
N PRO A 283 -10.85 -2.90 16.54
CA PRO A 283 -10.90 -4.30 16.96
C PRO A 283 -10.49 -4.51 18.43
N GLY A 284 -10.09 -3.45 19.14
CA GLY A 284 -9.67 -3.51 20.54
C GLY A 284 -8.19 -3.87 20.73
N PRO A 285 -7.75 -4.07 21.99
CA PRO A 285 -6.35 -4.32 22.33
C PRO A 285 -5.85 -5.68 21.83
N ALA A 286 -4.53 -5.90 21.86
CA ALA A 286 -3.91 -7.12 21.33
C ALA A 286 -4.35 -8.38 22.08
N SER A 287 -4.83 -8.27 23.32
CA SER A 287 -5.36 -9.37 24.11
C SER A 287 -6.56 -10.08 23.43
N VAL A 288 -7.33 -9.39 22.58
CA VAL A 288 -8.42 -9.98 21.79
C VAL A 288 -7.92 -11.06 20.83
N LEU A 289 -6.67 -10.94 20.35
CA LEU A 289 -6.07 -11.93 19.48
C LEU A 289 -5.80 -13.26 20.19
N LYS A 290 -5.66 -13.24 21.53
CA LYS A 290 -5.29 -14.41 22.34
C LYS A 290 -4.01 -15.09 21.84
N LEU A 291 -3.02 -14.29 21.45
CA LEU A 291 -1.71 -14.79 21.01
C LEU A 291 -0.99 -15.42 22.20
N GLN A 292 -0.51 -16.65 22.00
CA GLN A 292 0.30 -17.36 22.98
C GLN A 292 1.74 -16.83 22.93
N ASP A 293 2.47 -16.88 24.05
CA ASP A 293 3.86 -16.41 24.08
C ASP A 293 4.76 -17.16 23.09
N ARG A 294 4.47 -18.44 22.83
CA ARG A 294 5.16 -19.24 21.82
C ARG A 294 4.87 -18.82 20.37
N GLU A 295 3.74 -18.16 20.11
CA GLU A 295 3.36 -17.68 18.78
C GLU A 295 4.16 -16.43 18.39
N LEU A 296 4.56 -15.62 19.36
CA LEU A 296 5.27 -14.38 19.10
C LEU A 296 6.68 -14.43 19.72
N ARG A 297 7.72 -14.30 18.88
CA ARG A 297 9.10 -14.22 19.40
C ARG A 297 9.25 -13.11 20.44
N GLN A 298 10.16 -13.31 21.39
CA GLN A 298 10.52 -12.28 22.36
C GLN A 298 11.05 -11.03 21.64
N LEU A 299 10.76 -9.86 22.22
CA LEU A 299 11.33 -8.61 21.78
C LEU A 299 12.84 -8.61 22.05
N SER A 300 13.61 -7.91 21.23
CA SER A 300 14.97 -7.57 21.64
C SER A 300 14.89 -6.50 22.73
N ALA A 301 15.94 -6.39 23.54
CA ALA A 301 16.06 -5.29 24.51
C ALA A 301 15.89 -3.91 23.84
N GLU A 302 16.34 -3.76 22.60
CA GLU A 302 16.13 -2.55 21.80
C GLU A 302 14.65 -2.28 21.47
N ASP A 303 13.89 -3.32 21.13
CA ASP A 303 12.47 -3.15 20.82
C ASP A 303 11.65 -2.82 22.09
N GLU A 304 12.07 -3.30 23.26
CA GLU A 304 11.47 -2.98 24.57
C GLU A 304 11.68 -1.52 24.99
N PHE A 305 12.76 -0.88 24.52
CA PHE A 305 13.09 0.50 24.84
C PHE A 305 12.23 1.53 24.08
N MET A 306 11.46 1.09 23.08
CA MET A 306 10.65 1.95 22.22
C MET A 306 9.64 2.79 23.00
N GLY A 307 9.65 4.10 22.77
CA GLY A 307 8.74 5.06 23.40
C GLY A 307 9.09 5.46 24.82
N SER A 308 10.16 4.90 25.41
CA SER A 308 10.63 5.26 26.76
C SER A 308 10.94 6.75 26.92
N ALA A 309 11.43 7.43 25.89
CA ALA A 309 11.71 8.86 25.91
C ALA A 309 10.43 9.74 25.90
N LEU A 310 9.30 9.20 25.43
CA LEU A 310 7.99 9.85 25.48
C LEU A 310 7.28 9.57 26.82
N LEU A 311 7.27 8.31 27.25
CA LEU A 311 6.50 7.84 28.41
C LEU A 311 7.26 7.97 29.75
N GLY A 312 8.59 8.00 29.72
CA GLY A 312 9.43 8.01 30.93
C GLY A 312 9.55 9.38 31.63
N LYS A 313 8.94 10.44 31.08
CA LYS A 313 9.02 11.81 31.64
C LYS A 313 7.98 12.10 32.74
N GLY A 314 7.17 11.10 33.13
CA GLY A 314 6.14 11.22 34.17
C GLY A 314 4.81 11.79 33.65
N ASP A 315 3.75 11.60 34.44
CA ASP A 315 2.36 11.91 34.07
C ASP A 315 2.08 13.41 33.83
N ASP A 316 2.99 14.30 34.22
CA ASP A 316 2.77 15.76 34.19
C ASP A 316 3.07 16.42 32.82
N VAL A 317 3.69 15.72 31.87
CA VAL A 317 4.14 16.31 30.60
C VAL A 317 3.19 16.04 29.44
N LEU A 318 2.57 14.85 29.39
CA LEU A 318 1.68 14.44 28.30
C LEU A 318 0.23 14.39 28.77
N PRO A 319 -0.73 14.93 28.01
CA PRO A 319 -2.15 14.69 28.27
C PRO A 319 -2.44 13.18 28.28
N ALA A 320 -3.18 12.71 29.28
CA ALA A 320 -3.46 11.29 29.48
C ALA A 320 -4.02 10.59 28.24
N ASP A 321 -4.93 11.24 27.51
CA ASP A 321 -5.51 10.69 26.27
C ASP A 321 -4.46 10.50 25.16
N LEU A 322 -3.48 11.41 25.05
CA LEU A 322 -2.40 11.30 24.07
C LEU A 322 -1.40 10.20 24.49
N GLN A 323 -1.10 10.11 25.78
CA GLN A 323 -0.25 9.06 26.33
C GLN A 323 -0.85 7.68 26.07
N GLU A 324 -2.15 7.49 26.37
CA GLU A 324 -2.87 6.23 26.13
C GLU A 324 -2.81 5.83 24.64
N LEU A 325 -2.95 6.79 23.73
CA LEU A 325 -2.85 6.54 22.28
C LEU A 325 -1.43 6.17 21.84
N ILE A 326 -0.41 6.80 22.41
CA ILE A 326 1.00 6.46 22.13
C ILE A 326 1.33 5.05 22.63
N GLU A 327 0.90 4.68 23.83
CA GLU A 327 1.04 3.32 24.37
C GLU A 327 0.39 2.27 23.46
N GLN A 328 -0.82 2.56 22.96
CA GLN A 328 -1.50 1.69 22.00
C GLN A 328 -0.79 1.62 20.63
N ILE A 329 -0.12 2.69 20.19
CA ILE A 329 0.74 2.68 18.99
C ILE A 329 1.98 1.81 19.20
N ILE A 330 2.54 1.78 20.41
CA ILE A 330 3.67 0.93 20.75
C ILE A 330 3.22 -0.54 20.77
N GLU A 331 2.08 -0.85 21.42
CA GLU A 331 1.50 -2.20 21.48
C GLU A 331 1.34 -2.80 20.07
N ILE A 332 0.66 -2.08 19.17
CA ILE A 332 0.41 -2.55 17.81
C ILE A 332 1.70 -2.77 17.02
N TYR A 333 2.68 -1.89 17.20
CA TYR A 333 3.95 -1.98 16.48
C TYR A 333 4.83 -3.12 17.02
N HIS A 334 4.82 -3.38 18.33
CA HIS A 334 5.43 -4.57 18.91
C HIS A 334 4.82 -5.85 18.35
N VAL A 335 3.49 -5.93 18.27
CA VAL A 335 2.81 -7.07 17.64
C VAL A 335 3.26 -7.23 16.18
N LYS A 336 3.37 -6.13 15.43
CA LYS A 336 3.87 -6.14 14.04
C LYS A 336 5.30 -6.69 13.93
N ILE A 337 6.24 -6.19 14.73
CA ILE A 337 7.64 -6.67 14.70
C ILE A 337 7.72 -8.15 15.08
N ARG A 338 7.03 -8.55 16.16
CA ARG A 338 7.03 -9.95 16.62
C ARG A 338 6.42 -10.86 15.56
N LEU A 339 5.35 -10.42 14.89
CA LEU A 339 4.73 -11.13 13.77
C LEU A 339 5.71 -11.35 12.63
N GLN A 340 6.47 -10.32 12.22
CA GLN A 340 7.46 -10.42 11.14
C GLN A 340 8.56 -11.46 11.43
N ARG A 341 8.88 -11.67 12.71
CA ARG A 341 9.89 -12.64 13.16
C ARG A 341 9.29 -14.00 13.56
N SER A 342 7.96 -14.14 13.58
CA SER A 342 7.27 -15.33 14.09
C SER A 342 7.27 -16.50 13.10
N THR A 343 6.96 -17.70 13.62
CA THR A 343 6.76 -18.92 12.82
C THR A 343 5.31 -19.39 12.87
N ILE A 344 4.35 -18.47 13.03
CA ILE A 344 2.93 -18.82 13.13
C ILE A 344 2.35 -19.27 11.79
N SER A 345 1.20 -19.94 11.84
CA SER A 345 0.50 -20.36 10.64
C SER A 345 0.07 -19.16 9.79
N CYS A 346 0.01 -19.36 8.47
CA CYS A 346 -0.38 -18.31 7.54
C CYS A 346 -1.77 -17.72 7.85
N THR A 347 -2.75 -18.56 8.21
CA THR A 347 -4.09 -18.11 8.62
C THR A 347 -4.03 -17.21 9.85
N ARG A 348 -3.19 -17.55 10.83
CA ARG A 348 -3.02 -16.76 12.04
C ARG A 348 -2.32 -15.43 11.74
N ALA A 349 -1.30 -15.45 10.89
CA ALA A 349 -0.63 -14.24 10.43
C ALA A 349 -1.56 -13.27 9.69
N LEU A 350 -2.49 -13.80 8.87
CA LEU A 350 -3.51 -12.99 8.20
C LEU A 350 -4.45 -12.33 9.22
N GLN A 351 -4.96 -13.09 10.19
CA GLN A 351 -5.82 -12.53 11.25
C GLN A 351 -5.10 -11.42 12.04
N THR A 352 -3.84 -11.64 12.43
CA THR A 352 -3.04 -10.63 13.14
C THR A 352 -2.76 -9.42 12.25
N GLY A 353 -2.45 -9.60 10.96
CA GLY A 353 -2.22 -8.52 10.00
C GLY A 353 -3.48 -7.66 9.76
N GLN A 354 -4.66 -8.28 9.73
CA GLN A 354 -5.94 -7.57 9.67
C GLN A 354 -6.19 -6.76 10.94
N TRP A 355 -5.93 -7.35 12.11
CA TRP A 355 -6.04 -6.63 13.38
C TRP A 355 -5.10 -5.42 13.42
N ILE A 356 -3.82 -5.57 13.05
CA ILE A 356 -2.86 -4.47 12.93
C ILE A 356 -3.42 -3.39 11.99
N THR A 357 -3.95 -3.77 10.83
CA THR A 357 -4.44 -2.78 9.87
C THR A 357 -5.62 -1.98 10.43
N ARG A 358 -6.63 -2.65 11.00
CA ARG A 358 -7.81 -2.00 11.57
C ARG A 358 -7.49 -1.18 12.81
N ARG A 359 -6.69 -1.73 13.73
CA ARG A 359 -6.25 -1.04 14.95
C ARG A 359 -5.47 0.23 14.60
N ASN A 360 -4.56 0.15 13.63
CA ASN A 360 -3.82 1.32 13.14
C ASN A 360 -4.73 2.38 12.51
N MET A 361 -5.81 1.98 11.84
CA MET A 361 -6.80 2.93 11.31
C MET A 361 -7.57 3.62 12.43
N ALA A 362 -8.07 2.85 13.41
CA ALA A 362 -8.83 3.38 14.54
C ALA A 362 -7.98 4.33 15.41
N LEU A 363 -6.72 3.99 15.70
CA LEU A 363 -5.82 4.85 16.48
C LEU A 363 -5.54 6.19 15.77
N ARG A 364 -5.37 6.18 14.45
CA ARG A 364 -5.22 7.42 13.68
C ARG A 364 -6.51 8.25 13.68
N ALA A 365 -7.67 7.61 13.55
CA ALA A 365 -8.95 8.30 13.65
C ALA A 365 -9.15 8.95 15.03
N ARG A 366 -8.81 8.25 16.12
CA ARG A 366 -8.81 8.80 17.50
C ARG A 366 -7.83 9.96 17.66
N LEU A 367 -6.61 9.85 17.11
CA LEU A 367 -5.64 10.95 17.11
C LEU A 367 -6.12 12.17 16.31
N LEU A 368 -6.87 11.97 15.22
CA LEU A 368 -7.45 13.08 14.46
C LEU A 368 -8.59 13.78 15.22
N ASP A 369 -9.38 13.01 15.97
CA ASP A 369 -10.49 13.50 16.80
C ASP A 369 -10.04 14.18 18.11
N LEU A 370 -8.85 13.80 18.62
CA LEU A 370 -8.30 14.33 19.87
C LEU A 370 -8.07 15.85 19.82
N LYS A 371 -8.73 16.61 20.70
CA LYS A 371 -8.56 18.06 20.82
C LYS A 371 -7.50 18.40 21.86
N LEU A 372 -6.56 19.27 21.48
CA LEU A 372 -5.43 19.68 22.31
C LEU A 372 -5.28 21.20 22.19
N ASP A 373 -5.17 21.88 23.33
CA ASP A 373 -5.01 23.34 23.39
C ASP A 373 -3.55 23.79 23.25
N ASP A 374 -2.60 22.88 23.56
CA ASP A 374 -1.16 23.14 23.44
C ASP A 374 -0.64 22.77 22.04
N ASP A 375 -0.08 23.74 21.33
CA ASP A 375 0.51 23.58 20.00
C ASP A 375 1.65 22.55 19.98
N ARG A 376 2.40 22.36 21.08
CA ARG A 376 3.44 21.31 21.21
C ARG A 376 2.82 19.93 21.19
N MET A 377 1.73 19.75 21.94
CA MET A 377 0.97 18.50 21.97
C MET A 377 0.26 18.26 20.64
N HIS A 378 -0.18 19.33 19.97
CA HIS A 378 -0.73 19.25 18.63
C HIS A 378 0.32 18.78 17.61
N ALA A 379 1.56 19.29 17.68
CA ALA A 379 2.67 18.81 16.86
C ALA A 379 3.01 17.34 17.15
N LEU A 380 3.01 16.94 18.43
CA LEU A 380 3.21 15.55 18.85
C LEU A 380 2.11 14.62 18.29
N ARG A 381 0.84 15.04 18.38
CA ARG A 381 -0.31 14.33 17.81
C ARG A 381 -0.17 14.14 16.29
N ILE A 382 0.20 15.20 15.56
CA ILE A 382 0.45 15.13 14.11
C ILE A 382 1.56 14.12 13.80
N VAL A 383 2.69 14.20 14.50
CA VAL A 383 3.83 13.35 14.20
C VAL A 383 3.56 11.88 14.53
N SER A 384 2.75 11.57 15.54
CA SER A 384 2.32 10.20 15.83
C SER A 384 1.47 9.62 14.69
N ILE A 385 0.59 10.42 14.08
CA ILE A 385 -0.14 10.01 12.86
C ILE A 385 0.84 9.80 11.69
N MET A 386 1.79 10.72 11.50
CA MET A 386 2.78 10.60 10.42
C MET A 386 3.65 9.34 10.60
N TRP A 387 4.08 9.03 11.81
CA TRP A 387 4.90 7.86 12.10
C TRP A 387 4.15 6.56 11.84
N THR A 388 2.89 6.45 12.26
CA THR A 388 2.05 5.27 11.98
C THR A 388 1.81 5.07 10.48
N LEU A 389 1.68 6.16 9.71
CA LEU A 389 1.65 6.10 8.24
C LEU A 389 2.99 5.62 7.67
N LEU A 390 4.12 6.16 8.12
CA LEU A 390 5.45 5.74 7.69
C LEU A 390 5.69 4.25 7.92
N SER A 391 5.37 3.77 9.13
CA SER A 391 5.74 2.44 9.60
C SER A 391 4.77 1.34 9.17
N MET A 392 3.50 1.66 8.88
CA MET A 392 2.44 0.67 8.68
C MET A 392 1.56 0.89 7.44
N ASN A 393 1.81 1.90 6.60
CA ASN A 393 1.01 2.17 5.40
C ASN A 393 1.85 2.66 4.20
N ILE A 394 1.89 1.87 3.11
CA ILE A 394 2.69 2.22 1.92
C ILE A 394 2.21 3.53 1.26
N THR A 395 0.91 3.64 0.96
CA THR A 395 0.36 4.85 0.33
C THR A 395 0.50 6.06 1.24
N GLY A 396 0.34 5.86 2.55
CA GLY A 396 0.60 6.85 3.58
C GLY A 396 2.02 7.41 3.53
N ARG A 397 3.01 6.50 3.50
CA ARG A 397 4.45 6.83 3.38
C ARG A 397 4.78 7.59 2.10
N LEU A 398 4.21 7.19 0.98
CA LEU A 398 4.55 7.75 -0.33
C LEU A 398 3.87 9.10 -0.61
N LYS A 399 2.68 9.34 -0.03
CA LYS A 399 1.89 10.55 -0.33
C LYS A 399 1.42 11.31 0.91
N THR A 400 0.64 10.68 1.79
CA THR A 400 -0.04 11.40 2.89
C THR A 400 0.93 12.14 3.80
N VAL A 401 2.03 11.49 4.22
CA VAL A 401 3.01 12.13 5.12
C VAL A 401 3.71 13.33 4.48
N LYS A 402 3.82 13.36 3.14
CA LYS A 402 4.42 14.49 2.41
C LYS A 402 3.54 15.74 2.51
N ILE A 403 2.22 15.57 2.46
CA ILE A 403 1.23 16.64 2.66
C ILE A 403 1.23 17.08 4.13
N MET A 404 1.22 16.12 5.06
CA MET A 404 1.20 16.41 6.50
C MET A 404 2.46 17.12 6.99
N ALA A 405 3.64 16.86 6.41
CA ALA A 405 4.88 17.51 6.78
C ALA A 405 4.81 19.05 6.64
N GLY A 406 4.09 19.56 5.64
CA GLY A 406 3.86 21.00 5.48
C GLY A 406 2.97 21.58 6.59
N LYS A 407 1.96 20.82 7.03
CA LYS A 407 1.09 21.22 8.15
C LYS A 407 1.83 21.19 9.47
N LEU A 408 2.65 20.15 9.69
CA LEU A 408 3.51 20.06 10.87
C LEU A 408 4.45 21.27 10.96
N ARG A 409 5.09 21.67 9.84
CA ARG A 409 5.92 22.88 9.77
C ARG A 409 5.13 24.10 10.23
N ASN A 410 3.92 24.29 9.72
CA ASN A 410 3.11 25.46 10.05
C ASN A 410 2.75 25.52 11.54
N VAL A 411 2.56 24.38 12.21
CA VAL A 411 2.35 24.32 13.67
C VAL A 411 3.65 24.63 14.40
N LEU A 412 4.75 24.00 14.02
CA LEU A 412 6.07 24.21 14.65
C LEU A 412 6.53 25.67 14.55
N ALA A 413 6.27 26.34 13.44
CA ALA A 413 6.63 27.74 13.22
C ALA A 413 5.92 28.73 14.18
N ARG A 414 4.84 28.30 14.87
CA ARG A 414 4.15 29.10 15.88
C ARG A 414 4.72 28.94 17.29
N ILE A 415 5.58 27.95 17.50
CA ILE A 415 6.11 27.59 18.81
C ILE A 415 7.54 28.12 18.91
N ALA A 416 7.76 29.03 19.85
CA ALA A 416 9.09 29.57 20.10
C ALA A 416 10.01 28.46 20.66
N PRO A 417 11.32 28.44 20.33
CA PRO A 417 12.27 27.43 20.82
C PRO A 417 12.22 27.22 22.34
N GLU A 418 12.08 28.29 23.12
CA GLU A 418 12.10 28.28 24.58
C GLU A 418 10.87 27.60 25.16
N GLN A 419 9.74 27.60 24.44
CA GLN A 419 8.53 26.90 24.86
C GLN A 419 8.70 25.38 24.83
N TRP A 420 9.72 24.87 24.15
CA TRP A 420 10.02 23.44 24.16
C TRP A 420 10.72 22.99 25.41
N MET A 421 11.13 23.86 26.34
CA MET A 421 11.70 23.41 27.61
C MET A 421 10.62 22.83 28.55
N PRO A 422 10.83 21.64 29.17
CA PRO A 422 12.00 20.73 29.12
C PRO A 422 11.88 19.56 28.11
N MET A 423 11.03 19.69 27.09
CA MET A 423 10.73 18.74 26.01
C MET A 423 11.57 18.92 24.73
N GLU A 424 12.80 19.43 24.82
CA GLU A 424 13.64 19.68 23.63
C GLU A 424 13.95 18.41 22.83
N ASN A 425 14.11 17.27 23.52
CA ASN A 425 14.25 15.97 22.89
C ASN A 425 13.00 15.59 22.06
N VAL A 426 11.80 15.91 22.55
CA VAL A 426 10.55 15.67 21.81
C VAL A 426 10.52 16.55 20.56
N ARG A 427 10.94 17.83 20.68
CA ARG A 427 11.08 18.74 19.53
C ARG A 427 12.00 18.14 18.47
N LEU A 428 13.20 17.70 18.85
CA LEU A 428 14.17 17.14 17.93
C LEU A 428 13.60 15.89 17.23
N TRP A 429 12.95 14.99 17.96
CA TRP A 429 12.30 13.83 17.36
C TRP A 429 11.19 14.23 16.37
N ILE A 430 10.35 15.22 16.71
CA ILE A 430 9.33 15.76 15.79
C ILE A 430 9.98 16.28 14.49
N LEU A 431 11.08 17.04 14.61
CA LEU A 431 11.82 17.56 13.46
C LEU A 431 12.41 16.44 12.59
N LEU A 432 12.97 15.39 13.18
CA LEU A 432 13.51 14.23 12.46
C LEU A 432 12.44 13.48 11.65
N ILE A 433 11.24 13.31 12.22
CA ILE A 433 10.12 12.70 11.48
C ILE A 433 9.63 13.66 10.38
N GLY A 434 9.53 14.96 10.65
CA GLY A 434 9.20 15.98 9.66
C GLY A 434 10.16 15.98 8.47
N TYR A 435 11.47 15.91 8.73
CA TYR A 435 12.51 15.75 7.72
C TYR A 435 12.33 14.47 6.91
N THR A 436 12.15 13.32 7.58
CA THR A 436 11.88 12.02 6.93
C THR A 436 10.63 12.05 6.04
N CYS A 437 9.61 12.78 6.48
CA CYS A 437 8.35 12.91 5.77
C CYS A 437 8.35 14.02 4.71
N SER A 438 9.43 14.78 4.52
CA SER A 438 9.44 15.84 3.51
C SER A 438 9.71 15.28 2.11
N PRO A 439 9.19 15.89 1.04
CA PRO A 439 9.60 15.53 -0.33
C PRO A 439 11.10 15.73 -0.48
N GLN A 440 11.77 14.79 -1.17
CA GLN A 440 13.20 14.87 -1.40
C GLN A 440 13.54 16.15 -2.18
N ASP A 441 14.63 16.83 -1.78
CA ASP A 441 15.15 18.04 -2.40
C ASP A 441 14.14 19.20 -2.48
N SER A 442 13.25 19.29 -1.48
CA SER A 442 12.27 20.37 -1.38
C SER A 442 12.66 21.42 -0.34
N GLU A 443 12.16 22.65 -0.51
CA GLU A 443 12.29 23.73 0.49
C GLU A 443 11.77 23.31 1.88
N LEU A 444 10.78 22.41 1.92
CA LEU A 444 10.25 21.88 3.16
C LEU A 444 11.28 21.01 3.89
N MET A 445 11.96 20.12 3.16
CA MET A 445 13.03 19.29 3.70
C MET A 445 14.19 20.15 4.21
N GLU A 446 14.54 21.18 3.46
CA GLU A 446 15.58 22.15 3.84
C GLU A 446 15.21 22.92 5.11
N TRP A 447 13.95 23.35 5.24
CA TRP A 447 13.48 23.99 6.46
C TRP A 447 13.64 23.09 7.69
N TYR A 448 13.28 21.81 7.59
CA TYR A 448 13.49 20.87 8.71
C TYR A 448 14.98 20.64 8.99
N PHE A 449 15.82 20.59 7.95
CA PHE A 449 17.27 20.47 8.10
C PHE A 449 17.84 21.63 8.93
N GLU A 450 17.50 22.86 8.56
CA GLU A 450 17.96 24.05 9.29
C GLU A 450 17.49 24.05 10.74
N GLN A 451 16.23 23.68 11.00
CA GLN A 451 15.71 23.58 12.36
C GLN A 451 16.39 22.48 13.20
N ILE A 452 16.85 21.39 12.57
CA ILE A 452 17.64 20.34 13.23
C ILE A 452 19.06 20.87 13.50
N ARG A 453 19.68 21.55 12.53
CA ARG A 453 21.02 22.12 12.65
C ARG A 453 21.10 23.18 13.75
N GLU A 454 20.05 23.97 13.94
CA GLU A 454 19.97 24.99 15.00
C GLU A 454 19.64 24.41 16.38
N ASN A 455 19.34 23.11 16.48
CA ASN A 455 19.02 22.47 17.75
C ASN A 455 20.30 22.16 18.55
N GLU A 456 20.40 22.67 19.79
CA GLU A 456 21.59 22.53 20.64
C GLU A 456 22.04 21.07 20.84
N MET A 457 21.10 20.14 21.02
CA MET A 457 21.44 18.72 21.19
C MET A 457 22.09 18.15 19.93
N ALA A 458 21.56 18.47 18.75
CA ALA A 458 22.13 18.01 17.49
C ALA A 458 23.52 18.62 17.24
N GLN A 459 23.71 19.90 17.58
CA GLN A 459 25.01 20.57 17.48
C GLN A 459 26.06 19.91 18.39
N MET A 460 25.71 19.63 19.65
CA MET A 460 26.62 18.96 20.57
C MET A 460 27.08 17.60 20.03
N SER A 461 26.17 16.80 19.47
CA SER A 461 26.52 15.50 18.91
C SER A 461 27.36 15.58 17.63
N VAL A 462 27.16 16.61 16.79
CA VAL A 462 28.03 16.87 15.63
C VAL A 462 29.45 17.23 16.08
N LEU A 463 29.57 18.08 17.11
CA LEU A 463 30.87 18.45 17.69
C LEU A 463 31.57 17.24 18.33
N GLU A 464 30.81 16.36 19.00
CA GLU A 464 31.33 15.11 19.55
C GLU A 464 31.86 14.15 18.48
N GLU A 465 31.20 14.04 17.32
CA GLU A 465 31.74 13.24 16.20
C GLU A 465 33.08 13.80 15.73
N LEU A 466 33.15 15.11 15.48
CA LEU A 466 34.36 15.75 14.99
C LEU A 466 35.51 15.70 16.00
N ALA A 467 35.21 15.76 17.30
CA ALA A 467 36.21 15.76 18.37
C ALA A 467 36.63 14.35 18.80
N TYR A 468 35.71 13.37 18.82
CA TYR A 468 35.91 12.08 19.48
C TYR A 468 35.63 10.85 18.59
N ASN A 469 35.31 11.03 17.30
CA ASN A 469 34.92 9.96 16.37
C ASN A 469 33.72 9.11 16.85
N VAL A 470 32.80 9.72 17.60
CA VAL A 470 31.50 9.10 17.91
C VAL A 470 30.62 9.23 16.67
N SER A 471 30.10 8.10 16.17
CA SER A 471 29.25 8.09 14.98
C SER A 471 27.92 8.82 15.22
N LEU A 472 27.71 9.99 14.58
CA LEU A 472 26.45 10.74 14.62
C LEU A 472 25.28 9.92 14.10
N ILE A 473 25.54 9.03 13.15
CA ILE A 473 24.54 8.10 12.63
C ILE A 473 24.04 7.19 13.77
N ASP A 474 24.96 6.58 14.50
CA ASP A 474 24.59 5.67 15.60
C ASP A 474 23.91 6.45 16.72
N TRP A 475 24.36 7.67 17.02
CA TRP A 475 23.68 8.55 17.97
C TRP A 475 22.25 8.90 17.54
N LEU A 476 22.04 9.33 16.28
CA LEU A 476 20.71 9.68 15.76
C LEU A 476 19.76 8.47 15.74
N GLU A 477 20.29 7.27 15.48
CA GLU A 477 19.49 6.04 15.56
C GLU A 477 19.12 5.69 16.99
N GLU A 478 20.08 5.66 17.91
CA GLU A 478 19.81 5.39 19.33
C GLU A 478 18.88 6.43 19.95
N PHE A 479 19.05 7.69 19.60
CA PHE A 479 18.14 8.76 19.98
C PHE A 479 16.71 8.45 19.52
N GLN A 480 16.51 8.14 18.24
CA GLN A 480 15.17 7.83 17.71
C GLN A 480 14.59 6.54 18.30
N LYS A 481 15.41 5.54 18.64
CA LYS A 481 14.97 4.28 19.28
C LYS A 481 14.32 4.51 20.64
N GLY A 482 14.74 5.54 21.39
CA GLY A 482 14.03 5.96 22.62
C GLY A 482 12.62 6.49 22.36
N PHE A 483 12.34 6.95 21.14
CA PHE A 483 11.01 7.37 20.69
C PHE A 483 10.37 6.25 19.85
N LEU A 484 9.73 6.59 18.73
CA LEU A 484 9.22 5.63 17.76
C LEU A 484 10.18 5.58 16.56
N TYR A 485 10.77 4.40 16.32
CA TYR A 485 11.75 4.18 15.25
C TYR A 485 11.47 2.92 14.44
N HIS A 486 11.44 3.06 13.12
CA HIS A 486 11.34 1.97 12.17
C HIS A 486 12.54 2.00 11.22
N GLY A 487 13.60 1.28 11.58
CA GLY A 487 14.89 1.34 10.90
C GLY A 487 14.84 1.09 9.39
N LEU A 488 13.94 0.21 8.91
CA LEU A 488 13.79 -0.03 7.47
C LEU A 488 13.38 1.21 6.67
N VAL A 489 12.74 2.19 7.31
CA VAL A 489 12.24 3.41 6.68
C VAL A 489 13.07 4.63 7.06
N GLN A 490 13.42 4.75 8.33
CA GLN A 490 14.09 5.95 8.86
C GLN A 490 15.60 5.91 8.65
N ARG A 491 16.26 4.74 8.67
CA ARG A 491 17.73 4.65 8.53
C ARG A 491 18.28 5.31 7.27
N PRO A 492 17.76 5.06 6.05
CA PRO A 492 18.31 5.68 4.84
C PRO A 492 18.30 7.21 4.88
N VAL A 493 17.24 7.80 5.45
CA VAL A 493 17.11 9.26 5.57
C VAL A 493 17.97 9.80 6.71
N THR A 494 18.08 9.06 7.82
CA THR A 494 18.98 9.39 8.94
C THR A 494 20.44 9.43 8.48
N LEU A 495 20.85 8.48 7.65
CA LEU A 495 22.18 8.44 7.02
C LEU A 495 22.44 9.62 6.08
N ASP A 496 21.42 10.11 5.37
CA ASP A 496 21.53 11.30 4.53
C ASP A 496 21.66 12.57 5.36
N LEU A 497 20.82 12.71 6.38
CA LEU A 497 20.87 13.82 7.34
C LEU A 497 22.23 13.93 8.02
N ALA A 498 22.74 12.83 8.57
CA ALA A 498 24.04 12.82 9.26
C ALA A 498 25.18 13.28 8.34
N ARG A 499 25.20 12.81 7.09
CA ARG A 499 26.18 13.25 6.09
C ARG A 499 26.09 14.76 5.84
N LYS A 500 24.88 15.29 5.64
CA LYS A 500 24.65 16.73 5.40
C LYS A 500 25.07 17.59 6.59
N LEU A 501 24.75 17.17 7.82
CA LEU A 501 25.16 17.90 9.03
C LEU A 501 26.69 17.98 9.14
N LEU A 502 27.40 16.88 8.90
CA LEU A 502 28.87 16.84 8.94
C LEU A 502 29.51 17.65 7.81
N GLU A 503 28.93 17.68 6.62
CA GLU A 503 29.42 18.47 5.49
C GLU A 503 29.31 19.98 5.76
N VAL A 504 28.16 20.44 6.27
CA VAL A 504 27.96 21.85 6.61
C VAL A 504 28.91 22.29 7.71
N GLU A 505 29.06 21.48 8.76
CA GLU A 505 29.96 21.81 9.86
C GLU A 505 31.40 21.91 9.35
N LYS A 506 31.92 20.92 8.62
CA LYS A 506 33.29 20.96 8.06
C LYS A 506 33.57 22.21 7.22
N ASN A 507 32.59 22.66 6.44
CA ASN A 507 32.73 23.86 5.62
C ASN A 507 32.74 25.16 6.44
N SER A 508 32.24 25.16 7.68
CA SER A 508 32.30 26.31 8.57
C SER A 508 33.68 26.51 9.22
N TRP A 509 34.51 25.46 9.26
CA TRP A 509 35.88 25.49 9.80
C TRP A 509 36.96 25.83 8.76
N THR A 510 36.63 25.77 7.47
CA THR A 510 37.50 26.11 6.34
C THR A 510 37.25 27.53 5.86
#